data_AF-A0A1V5LWW9-F1
#
_entry.id   AF-A0A1V5LWW9-F1
#
_cell.length_a   1.000
_cell.length_b   1.000
_cell.length_c   1.000
_cell.angle_alpha   90.00
_cell.angle_beta   90.00
_cell.angle_gamma   90.00
#
_symmetry.space_group_name_H-M   'P 1'
#
loop_
_entity.id
_entity.type
_entity.pdbx_description
1 polymer ?
#
loop_
_entity_poly.entity_id
_entity_poly.type
_entity_poly.pdbx_seq_one_letter_code
_entity_poly.pdbx_strand_id
1 'polypeptide(L)'
;MRYRVAGCCLLLGFLLLALGCDAGKSIITKAEYDQLTPGISYSQAVSLIGAEGKEAALPAPPAGVQLPPEAQGSKVYRWTNSDKSFAQVGFDKDGKLMTKSEEGLK
;
A
#
# COMPACT_ATOMS: atom_id res chain seq x y z
N MET A 1 17.73 57.85 18.16
CA MET A 1 16.90 57.13 17.17
C MET A 1 16.92 55.65 17.52
N ARG A 2 15.73 55.05 17.67
CA ARG A 2 15.50 53.67 18.14
C ARG A 2 15.43 52.73 16.93
N TYR A 3 16.12 51.59 16.98
CA TYR A 3 15.75 50.40 16.22
C TYR A 3 15.62 49.23 17.21
N ARG A 4 14.38 48.76 17.41
CA ARG A 4 14.02 47.39 17.80
C ARG A 4 14.06 46.58 16.48
N VAL A 5 14.35 45.27 16.44
CA VAL A 5 13.41 44.16 16.73
C VAL A 5 14.19 42.82 16.67
N ALA A 6 13.83 41.93 17.61
CA ALA A 6 13.81 40.45 17.63
C ALA A 6 14.65 39.64 16.61
N GLY A 7 15.40 38.59 16.97
CA GLY A 7 15.08 37.56 17.96
C GLY A 7 14.18 36.48 17.36
N CYS A 8 14.75 35.49 16.65
CA CYS A 8 14.19 34.14 16.60
C CYS A 8 15.22 33.15 16.04
N CYS A 9 15.74 32.34 16.95
CA CYS A 9 16.49 31.14 16.66
C CYS A 9 15.49 30.09 16.14
N LEU A 10 15.59 29.69 14.88
CA LEU A 10 14.89 28.50 14.37
C LEU A 10 15.93 27.53 13.81
N LEU A 11 16.54 26.82 14.75
CA LEU A 11 17.04 25.46 14.59
C LEU A 11 15.89 24.60 14.05
N LEU A 12 15.88 24.33 12.75
CA LEU A 12 15.05 23.26 12.18
C LEU A 12 15.75 21.93 12.43
N GLY A 13 15.53 21.40 13.63
CA GLY A 13 15.80 20.02 13.97
C GLY A 13 14.90 19.11 13.16
N PHE A 14 15.47 18.43 12.16
CA PHE A 14 14.89 17.19 11.62
C PHE A 14 15.41 16.04 12.48
N LEU A 15 14.85 15.95 13.68
CA LEU A 15 14.96 14.80 14.56
C LEU A 15 13.81 13.84 14.22
N LEU A 16 14.13 12.54 14.20
CA LEU A 16 13.25 11.37 14.13
C LEU A 16 12.63 11.03 12.77
N LEU A 17 13.20 10.00 12.13
CA LEU A 17 12.45 8.76 11.96
C LEU A 17 13.39 7.59 12.19
N ALA A 18 13.31 7.06 13.40
CA ALA A 18 13.86 5.77 13.75
C ALA A 18 13.35 4.75 12.72
N LEU A 19 14.27 4.14 11.96
CA LEU A 19 14.07 2.83 11.36
C LEU A 19 14.02 1.81 12.51
N GLY A 20 12.96 1.88 13.32
CA GLY A 20 12.51 0.76 14.09
C GLY A 20 12.04 -0.27 13.07
N CYS A 21 12.90 -1.25 12.79
CA CYS A 21 12.46 -2.55 12.30
C CYS A 21 11.47 -3.06 13.35
N ASP A 22 10.19 -2.81 13.10
CA ASP A 22 9.11 -3.25 13.95
C ASP A 22 8.93 -4.75 13.76
N ALA A 23 9.70 -5.52 14.54
CA ALA A 23 9.64 -6.96 14.61
C ALA A 23 8.34 -7.38 15.33
N GLY A 24 7.20 -7.09 14.71
CA GLY A 24 5.88 -7.40 15.27
C GLY A 24 4.71 -6.66 14.61
N LYS A 25 4.94 -5.52 13.95
CA LYS A 25 3.86 -4.77 13.31
C LYS A 25 3.31 -5.48 12.08
N SER A 26 2.00 -5.71 12.09
CA SER A 26 1.24 -6.08 10.90
C SER A 26 1.37 -4.98 9.86
N ILE A 27 1.80 -5.37 8.66
CA ILE A 27 1.87 -4.50 7.48
C ILE A 27 0.47 -4.00 7.12
N ILE A 28 -0.54 -4.85 7.28
CA ILE A 28 -1.95 -4.50 7.04
C ILE A 28 -2.85 -5.08 8.13
N THR A 29 -3.83 -4.31 8.57
CA THR A 29 -4.89 -4.69 9.50
C THR A 29 -6.23 -4.89 8.79
N LYS A 30 -7.20 -5.51 9.46
CA LYS A 30 -8.56 -5.65 8.91
C LYS A 30 -9.21 -4.28 8.67
N ALA A 31 -8.98 -3.33 9.58
CA ALA A 31 -9.51 -1.97 9.48
C ALA A 31 -8.97 -1.20 8.26
N GLU A 32 -7.69 -1.35 7.93
CA GLU A 32 -7.11 -0.74 6.73
C GLU A 32 -7.61 -1.43 5.46
N TYR A 33 -7.69 -2.76 5.47
CA TYR A 33 -8.25 -3.53 4.35
C TYR A 33 -9.71 -3.16 4.03
N ASP A 34 -10.51 -2.88 5.06
CA ASP A 34 -11.92 -2.52 4.90
C ASP A 34 -12.11 -1.13 4.28
N GLN A 35 -11.12 -0.24 4.40
CA GLN A 35 -11.11 1.06 3.73
C GLN A 35 -10.82 0.96 2.23
N LEU A 36 -10.30 -0.17 1.75
CA LEU A 36 -10.05 -0.39 0.33
C LEU A 36 -11.38 -0.57 -0.42
N THR A 37 -11.77 0.43 -1.21
CA THR A 37 -13.00 0.42 -2.00
C THR A 37 -12.71 0.18 -3.48
N PRO A 38 -13.63 -0.46 -4.23
CA PRO A 38 -13.50 -0.58 -5.69
C PRO A 38 -13.26 0.77 -6.36
N GLY A 39 -12.37 0.81 -7.34
CA GLY A 39 -12.04 2.00 -8.13
C GLY A 39 -10.92 2.89 -7.57
N ILE A 40 -10.41 2.65 -6.35
CA ILE A 40 -9.22 3.38 -5.88
C ILE A 40 -7.98 2.97 -6.67
N SER A 41 -7.02 3.88 -6.76
CA SER A 41 -5.71 3.60 -7.34
C SER A 41 -4.78 2.86 -6.38
N TYR A 42 -3.73 2.25 -6.92
CA TYR A 42 -2.69 1.61 -6.10
C TYR A 42 -2.04 2.59 -5.10
N SER A 43 -1.74 3.82 -5.51
CA SER A 43 -1.15 4.82 -4.61
C SER A 43 -2.07 5.21 -3.45
N GLN A 44 -3.38 5.24 -3.68
CA GLN A 44 -4.37 5.42 -2.62
C GLN A 44 -4.40 4.22 -1.68
N ALA A 45 -4.35 2.99 -2.21
CA ALA A 45 -4.26 1.79 -1.37
C ALA A 45 -3.00 1.80 -0.49
N VAL A 46 -1.84 2.12 -1.05
CA VAL A 46 -0.58 2.28 -0.30
C VAL A 46 -0.70 3.37 0.77
N SER A 47 -1.38 4.48 0.47
CA SER A 47 -1.59 5.57 1.43
C SER A 47 -2.52 5.18 2.59
N LEU A 48 -3.54 4.35 2.32
CA LEU A 48 -4.47 3.83 3.33
C LEU A 48 -3.82 2.77 4.23
N ILE A 49 -2.97 1.91 3.65
CA ILE A 49 -2.27 0.83 4.37
C ILE A 49 -1.01 1.35 5.07
N GLY A 50 -0.37 2.39 4.53
CA GLY A 50 0.89 2.92 5.02
C GLY A 50 2.12 2.09 4.62
N ALA A 51 1.98 1.15 3.69
CA ALA A 51 3.06 0.31 3.18
C ALA A 51 2.82 -0.15 1.73
N GLU A 52 3.90 -0.37 0.98
CA GLU A 52 3.83 -0.95 -0.36
C GLU A 52 3.55 -2.45 -0.33
N GLY A 53 2.75 -2.92 -1.29
CA GLY A 53 2.47 -4.33 -1.50
C GLY A 53 3.52 -4.97 -2.41
N LYS A 54 3.73 -6.28 -2.26
CA LYS A 54 4.56 -7.05 -3.20
C LYS A 54 3.70 -7.47 -4.39
N GLU A 55 4.17 -7.18 -5.61
CA GLU A 55 3.50 -7.66 -6.82
C GLU A 55 3.52 -9.19 -6.85
N ALA A 56 2.35 -9.80 -6.93
CA ALA A 56 2.19 -11.24 -7.03
C ALA A 56 2.12 -11.62 -8.51
N ALA A 57 2.96 -12.57 -8.92
CA ALA A 57 2.91 -13.11 -10.27
C ALA A 57 1.55 -13.76 -10.52
N LEU A 58 0.88 -13.33 -11.59
CA LEU A 58 -0.27 -14.05 -12.12
C LEU A 58 0.23 -15.31 -12.85
N PRO A 59 -0.43 -16.46 -12.68
CA PRO A 59 -0.09 -17.64 -13.46
C PRO A 59 -0.27 -17.34 -14.94
N ALA A 60 0.67 -17.81 -15.77
CA ALA A 60 0.54 -17.71 -17.20
C ALA A 60 -0.73 -18.47 -17.65
N PRO A 61 -1.51 -17.91 -18.60
CA PRO A 61 -2.61 -18.65 -19.18
C PRO A 61 -2.07 -19.92 -19.87
N PRO A 62 -2.85 -21.02 -19.94
CA PRO A 62 -2.48 -22.19 -20.70
C PRO A 62 -2.13 -21.83 -22.15
N ALA A 63 -1.24 -22.61 -22.78
CA ALA A 63 -0.85 -22.38 -24.16
C ALA A 63 -2.07 -22.32 -25.10
N GLY A 64 -2.14 -21.29 -25.94
CA GLY A 64 -3.27 -21.06 -26.85
C GLY A 64 -4.47 -20.36 -26.23
N VAL A 65 -4.47 -20.08 -24.93
CA VAL A 65 -5.51 -19.28 -24.25
C VAL A 65 -5.08 -17.81 -24.24
N GLN A 66 -5.84 -16.95 -24.90
CA GLN A 66 -5.73 -15.51 -24.74
C GLN A 66 -6.54 -15.07 -23.53
N LEU A 67 -5.92 -14.31 -22.64
CA LEU A 67 -6.62 -13.63 -21.57
C LEU A 67 -7.60 -12.62 -22.19
N PRO A 68 -8.81 -12.48 -21.62
CA PRO A 68 -9.73 -11.48 -22.09
C PRO A 68 -9.12 -10.07 -21.89
N PRO A 69 -9.44 -9.08 -22.73
CA PRO A 69 -8.78 -7.76 -22.71
C PRO A 69 -8.74 -7.08 -21.34
N GLU A 70 -9.76 -7.29 -20.51
CA GLU A 70 -9.87 -6.77 -19.14
C GLU A 70 -8.90 -7.41 -18.14
N ALA A 71 -8.41 -8.62 -18.43
CA ALA A 71 -7.41 -9.30 -17.61
C ALA A 71 -5.97 -9.02 -18.08
N GLN A 72 -5.81 -8.49 -19.30
CA GLN A 72 -4.51 -8.12 -19.85
C GLN A 72 -4.01 -6.85 -19.16
N GLY A 73 -2.79 -6.89 -18.61
CA GLY A 73 -2.18 -5.74 -17.92
C GLY A 73 -2.68 -5.52 -16.49
N SER A 74 -3.57 -6.38 -15.99
CA SER A 74 -3.98 -6.37 -14.58
C SER A 74 -2.81 -6.77 -13.68
N LYS A 75 -2.76 -6.17 -12.49
CA LYS A 75 -1.71 -6.38 -11.50
C LYS A 75 -2.31 -6.80 -10.18
N VAL A 76 -1.62 -7.66 -9.45
CA VAL A 76 -2.05 -8.10 -8.12
C VAL A 76 -0.96 -7.77 -7.13
N TYR A 77 -1.32 -7.13 -6.02
CA TYR A 77 -0.41 -6.80 -4.93
C TYR A 77 -0.82 -7.55 -3.67
N ARG A 78 0.17 -7.97 -2.89
CA ARG A 78 -0.03 -8.69 -1.63
C ARG A 78 0.75 -8.03 -0.50
N TRP A 79 0.06 -7.81 0.62
CA TRP A 79 0.64 -7.42 1.91
C TRP A 79 0.56 -8.62 2.83
N THR A 80 1.70 -9.11 3.31
CA THR A 80 1.76 -10.29 4.17
C THR A 80 2.41 -9.94 5.49
N ASN A 81 1.66 -10.13 6.57
CA ASN A 81 2.10 -9.90 7.93
C ASN A 81 3.05 -11.02 8.39
N SER A 82 3.79 -10.75 9.46
CA SER A 82 4.71 -11.71 10.08
C SER A 82 4.02 -12.98 10.57
N ASP A 83 2.75 -12.88 10.99
CA ASP A 83 1.90 -13.99 11.44
C ASP A 83 1.25 -14.80 10.29
N LYS A 84 1.65 -14.51 9.04
CA LYS A 84 1.14 -15.12 7.80
C LYS A 84 -0.25 -14.67 7.35
N SER A 85 -0.94 -13.84 8.13
CA SER A 85 -2.15 -13.18 7.61
C SER A 85 -1.78 -12.26 6.44
N PHE A 86 -2.71 -12.08 5.50
CA PHE A 86 -2.43 -11.28 4.31
C PHE A 86 -3.67 -10.64 3.70
N ALA A 87 -3.45 -9.56 2.95
CA ALA A 87 -4.40 -9.05 1.96
C ALA A 87 -3.82 -9.19 0.55
N GLN A 88 -4.68 -9.48 -0.41
CA GLN A 88 -4.36 -9.47 -1.83
C GLN A 88 -5.37 -8.59 -2.56
N VAL A 89 -4.87 -7.70 -3.42
CA VAL A 89 -5.68 -6.72 -4.13
C VAL A 89 -5.31 -6.73 -5.60
N GLY A 90 -6.31 -6.91 -6.46
CA GLY A 90 -6.19 -6.87 -7.91
C GLY A 90 -6.61 -5.52 -8.47
N PHE A 91 -5.77 -4.99 -9.35
CA PHE A 91 -6.01 -3.76 -10.11
C PHE A 91 -6.12 -4.11 -11.58
N ASP A 92 -7.04 -3.45 -12.29
CA ASP A 92 -7.14 -3.57 -13.74
C ASP A 92 -5.98 -2.85 -14.46
N LYS A 93 -5.99 -2.94 -15.79
CA LYS A 93 -5.03 -2.25 -16.67
C LYS A 93 -4.99 -0.73 -16.51
N ASP A 94 -6.08 -0.13 -16.01
CA ASP A 94 -6.20 1.31 -15.79
C ASP A 94 -5.79 1.69 -14.34
N GLY A 95 -5.31 0.71 -13.57
CA GLY A 95 -4.79 0.87 -12.22
C GLY A 95 -5.87 1.04 -11.16
N LYS A 96 -7.10 0.58 -11.44
CA LYS A 96 -8.26 0.68 -10.54
C LYS A 96 -8.48 -0.62 -9.80
N LEU A 97 -8.72 -0.53 -8.49
CA LEU A 97 -9.02 -1.68 -7.65
C LEU A 97 -10.30 -2.36 -8.16
N MET A 98 -10.19 -3.63 -8.54
CA MET A 98 -11.31 -4.44 -9.03
C MET A 98 -11.63 -5.59 -8.07
N THR A 99 -10.61 -6.19 -7.48
CA THR A 99 -10.77 -7.35 -6.59
C THR A 99 -9.96 -7.16 -5.32
N LYS A 100 -10.48 -7.68 -4.21
CA LYS A 100 -9.73 -7.79 -2.96
C LYS A 100 -10.10 -9.09 -2.25
N SER A 101 -9.11 -9.70 -1.60
CA SER A 101 -9.26 -10.86 -0.73
C SER A 101 -8.33 -10.73 0.46
N GLU A 102 -8.68 -11.35 1.57
CA GLU A 102 -7.85 -11.40 2.77
C GLU A 102 -7.92 -12.78 3.42
N GLU A 103 -6.90 -13.08 4.21
CA GLU A 103 -6.87 -14.26 5.06
C GLU A 103 -6.25 -13.91 6.41
N GLY A 104 -7.01 -14.14 7.48
CA GLY A 104 -6.53 -14.10 8.86
C GLY A 104 -6.23 -12.70 9.41
N LEU A 105 -6.69 -11.63 8.75
CA LEU A 105 -6.49 -10.27 9.26
C LEU A 105 -7.31 -10.02 10.54
N LYS A 106 -6.79 -9.13 11.39
CA LYS A 106 -7.40 -8.71 12.66
C LYS A 106 -7.56 -7.20 12.70
#